data_AF-A0A959CCC1-F1
#
_entry.id   AF-A0A959CCC1-F1
#
_cell.length_a   1.000
_cell.length_b   1.000
_cell.length_c   1.000
_cell.angle_alpha   90.00
_cell.angle_beta   90.00
_cell.angle_gamma   90.00
#
_symmetry.space_group_name_H-M   'P 1'
#
loop_
_entity.id
_entity.type
_entity.pdbx_description
1 polymer ?
#
loop_
_entity_poly.entity_id
_entity_poly.type
_entity_poly.pdbx_seq_one_letter_code
_entity_poly.pdbx_strand_id
1 'polypeptide(L)' 'MTRRLLETEQKALEINLDDSIYGAFAEIGAGQEVARHFFQVGAAAGTIAKTMSAYDKTVSDEIYGSETKG' A
#
# COMPACT_ATOMS: atom_id res chain seq x y z
N MET A 1 -8.50 -2.71 -26.95
CA MET A 1 -9.11 -2.45 -25.62
C MET A 1 -8.77 -1.03 -25.21
N THR A 2 -9.77 -0.18 -25.00
CA THR A 2 -9.56 1.21 -24.57
C THR A 2 -9.20 1.20 -23.08
N ARG A 3 -7.97 1.60 -22.74
CA ARG A 3 -7.55 1.72 -21.33
C ARG A 3 -8.34 2.87 -20.70
N ARG A 4 -9.20 2.58 -19.74
CA ARG A 4 -9.84 3.61 -18.94
C ARG A 4 -8.78 4.30 -18.09
N LEU A 5 -8.68 5.62 -18.22
CA LEU A 5 -7.87 6.45 -17.33
C LEU A 5 -8.74 6.78 -16.12
N LEU A 6 -8.46 6.08 -15.03
CA LEU A 6 -9.07 6.31 -13.72
C LEU A 6 -8.18 7.23 -12.90
N GLU A 7 -8.81 8.14 -12.16
CA GLU A 7 -8.17 8.90 -11.09
C GLU A 7 -7.67 7.94 -9.99
N THR A 8 -6.68 8.35 -9.19
CA THR A 8 -6.12 7.52 -8.12
C THR A 8 -7.18 7.08 -7.12
N GLU A 9 -8.10 7.97 -6.78
CA GLU A 9 -9.20 7.69 -5.85
C GLU A 9 -10.15 6.62 -6.39
N GLN A 10 -10.43 6.64 -7.69
CA GLN A 10 -11.30 5.65 -8.32
C GLN A 10 -10.66 4.26 -8.31
N LYS A 11 -9.35 4.18 -8.59
CA LYS A 11 -8.61 2.91 -8.51
C LYS A 11 -8.58 2.36 -7.08
N ALA A 12 -8.34 3.22 -6.10
CA ALA A 12 -8.31 2.82 -4.70
C ALA A 12 -9.67 2.32 -4.22
N LEU A 13 -10.75 2.99 -4.64
CA LEU A 13 -12.11 2.56 -4.29
C LEU A 13 -12.49 1.24 -4.95
N GLU A 14 -12.15 1.05 -6.24
CA GLU A 14 -12.40 -0.22 -6.93
C GLU A 14 -11.71 -1.39 -6.21
N ILE A 15 -10.48 -1.21 -5.74
CA ILE A 15 -9.75 -2.23 -4.97
C ILE A 15 -10.39 -2.44 -3.58
N ASN A 16 -10.84 -1.37 -2.91
CA ASN A 16 -11.46 -1.48 -1.59
C ASN A 16 -12.82 -2.22 -1.60
N LEU A 17 -13.49 -2.25 -2.75
CA LEU A 17 -14.77 -2.94 -2.94
C LEU A 17 -14.60 -4.36 -3.49
N ASP A 18 -13.37 -4.78 -3.76
CA ASP A 18 -13.08 -6.13 -4.22
C ASP A 18 -12.88 -7.06 -3.02
N ASP A 19 -13.90 -7.87 -2.72
CA ASP A 19 -13.88 -8.86 -1.63
C ASP A 19 -12.79 -9.94 -1.79
N SER A 20 -12.16 -10.05 -2.96
CA SER A 20 -11.03 -10.97 -3.18
C SER A 20 -9.69 -10.41 -2.69
N ILE A 21 -9.62 -9.12 -2.35
CA ILE A 21 -8.39 -8.43 -1.98
C ILE A 21 -8.47 -8.07 -0.49
N TYR A 22 -7.73 -8.81 0.33
CA TYR A 22 -7.55 -8.50 1.75
C TYR A 22 -6.13 -8.84 2.20
N GLY A 23 -5.45 -7.92 2.88
CA GLY A 23 -4.10 -8.17 3.34
C GLY A 23 -3.37 -6.97 3.92
N ALA A 24 -2.05 -6.92 3.72
CA ALA A 24 -1.22 -5.85 4.24
C ALA A 24 -0.58 -5.02 3.13
N PHE A 25 -0.46 -3.71 3.35
CA PHE A 25 0.35 -2.83 2.52
C PHE A 25 1.72 -2.62 3.13
N ALA A 26 2.76 -2.79 2.30
CA ALA A 26 4.13 -2.44 2.63
C ALA A 26 4.62 -1.38 1.65
N GLU A 27 4.87 -0.17 2.14
CA GLU A 27 5.34 0.95 1.32
C GLU A 27 6.81 1.27 1.64
N ILE A 28 7.63 1.42 0.59
CA ILE A 28 9.04 1.78 0.68
C ILE A 28 9.22 3.14 -0.01
N GLY A 29 9.97 4.05 0.63
CA GLY A 29 10.36 5.34 0.04
C GLY A 29 9.75 6.56 0.70
N ALA A 30 10.14 7.74 0.21
CA ALA A 30 10.00 8.99 0.93
C ALA A 30 8.56 9.54 1.06
N GLY A 31 7.61 8.95 0.33
CA GLY A 31 6.23 9.42 0.20
C GLY A 31 5.30 8.95 1.31
N GLN A 32 5.21 7.63 1.56
CA GLN A 32 4.23 7.03 2.49
C GLN A 32 2.77 7.47 2.25
N GLU A 33 2.36 7.60 0.98
CA GLU A 33 1.03 8.12 0.62
C GLU A 33 0.11 7.06 0.02
N VAL A 34 0.59 5.84 -0.24
CA VAL A 34 -0.21 4.81 -0.92
C VAL A 34 -1.37 4.40 -0.04
N ALA A 35 -1.10 3.97 1.20
CA ALA A 35 -2.15 3.56 2.13
C ALA A 35 -3.17 4.67 2.40
N ARG A 36 -2.74 5.94 2.41
CA ARG A 36 -3.61 7.11 2.63
C ARG A 36 -4.73 7.18 1.60
N HIS A 37 -4.45 6.91 0.33
CA HIS A 37 -5.47 6.93 -0.72
C HIS A 37 -6.58 5.91 -0.46
N PHE A 38 -6.23 4.70 -0.01
CA PHE A 38 -7.23 3.66 0.29
C PHE A 38 -8.04 3.98 1.54
N PHE A 39 -7.43 4.58 2.56
CA PHE A 39 -8.20 5.02 3.74
C PHE A 39 -9.16 6.16 3.41
N GLN A 40 -8.76 7.11 2.56
CA GLN A 40 -9.55 8.30 2.27
C GLN A 40 -10.83 7.99 1.47
N VAL A 41 -10.80 7.01 0.57
CA VAL A 41 -11.93 6.69 -0.31
C VAL A 41 -13.00 5.80 0.34
N GLY A 42 -12.76 5.30 1.57
CA GLY A 42 -13.69 4.44 2.30
C GLY A 42 -13.64 2.97 1.88
N ALA A 43 -14.42 2.11 2.54
CA ALA A 43 -14.42 0.64 2.39
C ALA A 43 -13.09 -0.09 2.70
N ALA A 44 -12.03 0.62 3.10
CA ALA A 44 -10.72 0.05 3.41
C ALA A 44 -10.72 -1.09 4.45
N ALA A 45 -11.72 -1.17 5.33
CA ALA A 45 -11.84 -2.25 6.31
C ALA A 45 -11.99 -3.65 5.68
N GLY A 46 -12.56 -3.72 4.47
CA GLY A 46 -12.67 -4.96 3.68
C GLY A 46 -11.37 -5.39 3.00
N THR A 47 -10.34 -4.54 3.03
CA THR A 47 -9.15 -4.71 2.16
C THR A 47 -7.84 -4.62 2.92
N ILE A 48 -7.76 -3.78 3.96
CA ILE A 48 -6.52 -3.52 4.69
C ILE A 48 -6.61 -4.11 6.10
N ALA A 49 -5.86 -5.18 6.32
CA ALA A 49 -5.59 -5.74 7.64
C ALA A 49 -4.50 -4.96 8.38
N LYS A 50 -3.47 -4.49 7.66
CA LYS A 50 -2.31 -3.79 8.24
C LYS A 50 -1.62 -2.92 7.19
N THR A 51 -1.03 -1.81 7.63
CA THR A 51 -0.14 -1.01 6.79
C THR A 51 1.21 -0.86 7.48
N MET A 52 2.30 -0.98 6.73
CA MET A 52 3.65 -0.71 7.20
C MET A 52 4.40 0.15 6.18
N SER A 53 5.23 1.02 6.71
CA SER A 53 6.09 1.87 5.90
C SER A 53 7.53 1.61 6.31
N ALA A 54 8.34 1.13 5.38
CA ALA A 54 9.77 0.95 5.58
C ALA A 54 10.49 2.22 5.11
N TYR A 55 10.60 3.18 6.03
CA TYR A 55 11.46 4.36 5.84
C TYR A 55 12.82 4.19 6.52
N ASP A 56 12.87 3.36 7.56
CA ASP A 56 14.04 3.19 8.38
C ASP A 56 14.78 1.90 8.01
N LYS A 57 16.07 2.01 7.68
CA LYS A 57 16.95 0.86 7.45
C LYS A 57 16.84 -0.16 8.57
N THR A 58 16.53 0.27 9.80
CA THR A 58 16.34 -0.61 10.96
C THR A 58 15.21 -1.62 10.76
N VAL A 59 14.07 -1.24 10.15
CA VAL A 59 12.95 -2.18 9.90
C VAL A 59 13.27 -3.11 8.71
N SER A 60 13.94 -2.59 7.69
CA SER A 60 14.42 -3.40 6.57
C SER A 60 15.45 -4.43 7.05
N ASP A 61 16.38 -4.02 7.91
CA ASP A 61 17.42 -4.88 8.47
C ASP A 61 16.85 -5.91 9.46
N GLU A 62 15.80 -5.58 10.23
CA GLU A 62 15.12 -6.52 11.13
C GLU A 62 14.29 -7.57 10.39
N ILE A 63 13.66 -7.22 9.26
CA ILE A 63 12.79 -8.12 8.48
C ILE A 63 13.55 -8.88 7.39
N TYR A 64 14.51 -8.24 6.72
CA TYR A 64 15.22 -8.79 5.55
C TYR A 64 16.73 -9.04 5.79
N GLY A 65 17.28 -8.58 6.93
CA GLY A 65 18.71 -8.67 7.24
C GLY A 65 19.48 -7.45 6.75
N SER A 66 20.56 -7.12 7.47
CA SER A 66 21.40 -5.95 7.18
C SER A 66 22.15 -6.07 5.84
N GLU A 67 21.92 -5.12 4.94
CA GLU A 67 22.54 -5.07 3.61
C GLU A 67 24.06 -4.80 3.72
N THR A 68 24.89 -5.69 3.18
CA THR A 68 26.37 -5.62 3.36
C THR A 68 27.10 -4.81 2.28
N LYS A 69 26.41 -4.20 1.31
CA LYS A 69 27.07 -3.55 0.16
C LYS A 69 26.38 -2.26 -0.23
N GLY A 70 27.05 -1.14 0.05
CA GLY A 70 26.82 0.14 -0.64
C GLY A 70 27.63 0.24 -1.92
#